data_AF-A0A2M8NY00-F1
#
_entry.id   AF-A0A2M8NY00-F1
#
_cell.length_a   1.000
_cell.length_b   1.000
_cell.length_c   1.000
_cell.angle_alpha   90.00
_cell.angle_beta   90.00
_cell.angle_gamma   90.00
#
_symmetry.space_group_name_H-M   'P 1'
#
loop_
_entity.id
_entity.type
_entity.pdbx_description
1 polymer ?
#
loop_
_entity_poly.entity_id
_entity_poly.type
_entity_poly.pdbx_seq_one_letter_code
_entity_poly.pdbx_strand_id
1 'polypeptide(L)' 'PYSPPVRFLYDITEPVLAPVRNFLRQQFPDMGMFDFSPIVVMIGLTLFARIIIATF' A
#
# COMPACT_ATOMS: atom_id res chain seq x y z
N PRO A 1 -5.46 -21.81 -2.26
CA PRO A 1 -4.36 -21.55 -3.22
C PRO A 1 -4.58 -20.22 -3.95
N TYR A 2 -3.67 -19.26 -3.79
CA TYR A 2 -3.68 -18.05 -4.62
C TYR A 2 -3.55 -18.46 -6.09
N SER A 3 -4.47 -18.01 -6.93
CA SER A 3 -4.36 -18.24 -8.37
C SER A 3 -3.14 -17.48 -8.92
N PRO A 4 -2.51 -17.95 -10.02
CA PRO A 4 -1.34 -17.29 -10.60
C PRO A 4 -1.47 -15.78 -10.81
N PRO A 5 -2.64 -15.24 -11.25
CA PRO A 5 -2.83 -13.79 -11.37
C PRO A 5 -2.78 -13.05 -10.04
N VAL A 6 -3.35 -13.62 -8.97
CA VAL A 6 -3.35 -12.97 -7.64
C VAL A 6 -1.95 -12.93 -7.06
N ARG A 7 -1.18 -14.01 -7.23
CA ARG A 7 0.22 -14.04 -6.80
C ARG A 7 1.06 -13.01 -7.56
N PHE A 8 0.86 -12.90 -8.87
CA PHE A 8 1.53 -11.88 -9.67
C PHE A 8 1.21 -10.47 -9.17
N LEU A 9 -0.07 -10.15 -8.92
CA LEU A 9 -0.48 -8.85 -8.37
C LEU A 9 0.14 -8.58 -6.99
N TYR A 10 0.23 -9.60 -6.14
CA TYR A 10 0.91 -9.48 -4.85
C TYR A 10 2.40 -9.16 -5.04
N ASP A 11 3.10 -9.95 -5.85
CA ASP A 11 4.54 -9.82 -6.05
C ASP A 11 4.93 -8.44 -6.62
N ILE A 12 4.11 -7.85 -7.50
CA ILE A 12 4.37 -6.51 -8.05
C ILE A 12 4.03 -5.37 -7.08
N THR A 13 3.04 -5.55 -6.20
CA THR A 13 2.59 -4.50 -5.28
C THR A 13 3.35 -4.53 -3.96
N GLU A 14 3.89 -5.69 -3.57
CA GLU A 14 4.57 -5.91 -2.31
C GLU A 14 5.77 -4.99 -2.04
N PRO A 15 6.63 -4.65 -3.02
CA PRO A 15 7.73 -3.69 -2.79
C PRO A 15 7.26 -2.32 -2.27
N VAL A 16 6.03 -1.92 -2.61
CA VAL A 16 5.42 -0.66 -2.16
C VAL A 16 4.57 -0.86 -0.91
N LEU A 17 3.80 -1.95 -0.84
CA LEU A 17 2.92 -2.25 0.29
C LEU A 17 3.69 -2.64 1.55
N ALA A 18 4.73 -3.47 1.46
CA ALA A 18 5.50 -3.97 2.59
C ALA A 18 6.11 -2.85 3.48
N PRO A 19 6.80 -1.83 2.95
CA PRO A 19 7.34 -0.75 3.79
C PRO A 19 6.22 0.05 4.47
N VAL A 20 5.13 0.35 3.76
CA VAL A 20 3.98 1.08 4.33
C VAL A 20 3.29 0.24 5.41
N ARG A 21 3.09 -1.06 5.17
CA ARG A 21 2.53 -2.00 6.14
C ARG A 21 3.38 -2.09 7.40
N ASN A 22 4.69 -2.19 7.25
CA ASN A 22 5.61 -2.27 8.38
C ASN A 22 5.60 -0.96 9.19
N PHE A 23 5.56 0.18 8.51
CA PHE A 23 5.42 1.48 9.16
C PHE A 23 4.09 1.57 9.94
N LEU A 24 2.97 1.22 9.32
CA LEU A 24 1.65 1.25 9.98
C LEU A 24 1.59 0.31 11.19
N ARG A 25 2.16 -0.90 11.08
CA ARG A 25 2.26 -1.84 12.21
C ARG A 25 3.09 -1.29 13.36
N GLN A 26 4.16 -0.54 13.08
CA GLN A 26 4.97 0.09 14.11
C GLN A 26 4.25 1.26 14.78
N GLN A 27 3.51 2.07 14.03
CA GLN A 27 2.76 3.21 14.58
C GLN A 27 1.49 2.78 15.32
N PHE A 28 0.86 1.69 14.87
CA PHE A 28 -0.40 1.20 15.39
C PHE A 28 -0.33 -0.31 15.71
N PRO A 29 0.38 -0.69 16.78
CA PRO A 29 0.64 -2.09 17.12
C PRO A 29 -0.64 -2.90 17.42
N ASP A 30 -1.70 -2.24 17.88
CA ASP A 30 -2.97 -2.89 18.24
C ASP A 30 -3.87 -3.24 17.01
N MET A 31 -3.49 -2.83 15.79
CA MET A 31 -4.27 -3.12 14.57
C MET A 31 -4.26 -4.60 14.16
N GLY A 32 -3.45 -5.45 14.81
CA GLY A 32 -3.47 -6.89 14.61
C GLY A 32 -3.13 -7.32 13.18
N MET A 33 -3.95 -8.20 12.59
CA MET A 33 -3.76 -8.74 11.24
C MET A 33 -4.38 -7.88 10.13
N PHE A 34 -4.99 -6.73 10.46
CA PHE A 34 -5.57 -5.86 9.44
C PHE A 34 -4.49 -5.17 8.62
N ASP A 35 -4.57 -5.33 7.30
CA ASP A 35 -3.66 -4.69 6.36
C ASP A 35 -4.33 -3.44 5.75
N PHE A 36 -4.10 -2.29 6.38
CA PHE A 36 -4.53 -0.99 5.85
C PHE A 36 -3.53 -0.38 4.85
N SER A 37 -2.40 -1.05 4.58
CA SER A 37 -1.38 -0.52 3.68
C SER A 37 -1.88 -0.26 2.25
N PRO A 38 -2.79 -1.07 1.65
CA PRO A 38 -3.28 -0.78 0.31
C PRO A 38 -4.06 0.53 0.24
N ILE A 39 -4.89 0.82 1.24
CA ILE A 39 -5.68 2.06 1.31
C ILE A 39 -4.74 3.26 1.44
N VAL A 40 -3.76 3.17 2.34
CA VAL A 40 -2.79 4.25 2.57
C VAL A 40 -1.96 4.52 1.31
N VAL A 41 -1.49 3.47 0.62
CA VAL A 41 -0.77 3.61 -0.65
C VAL A 41 -1.65 4.27 -1.72
N MET A 42 -2.91 3.83 -1.88
CA MET A 42 -3.82 4.42 -2.86
C MET A 42 -4.09 5.90 -2.60
N ILE A 43 -4.31 6.29 -1.34
CA ILE A 43 -4.50 7.69 -0.97
C ILE A 43 -3.22 8.49 -1.27
N GLY A 44 -2.06 7.99 -0.84
CA GLY A 44 -0.76 8.64 -1.06
C GLY A 44 -0.47 8.86 -2.55
N LEU A 45 -0.66 7.83 -3.38
CA LEU A 45 -0.48 7.92 -4.83
C LEU A 45 -1.46 8.90 -5.47
N THR A 46 -2.73 8.89 -5.05
CA THR A 46 -3.75 9.80 -5.59
C THR A 46 -3.41 11.25 -5.26
N LEU A 47 -3.01 11.54 -4.02
CA LEU A 47 -2.61 12.88 -3.61
C LEU A 47 -1.33 13.33 -4.33
N PHE A 48 -0.33 12.45 -4.41
CA PHE A 48 0.91 12.72 -5.13
C PHE A 48 0.67 13.05 -6.60
N ALA A 49 -0.14 12.24 -7.28
CA ALA A 49 -0.54 12.49 -8.67
C ALA A 49 -1.27 13.83 -8.82
N ARG A 50 -2.20 14.15 -7.92
CA ARG A 50 -2.92 15.43 -7.94
C ARG A 50 -1.99 16.62 -7.75
N ILE A 51 -1.03 16.54 -6.84
CA ILE A 51 -0.06 17.62 -6.59
C ILE A 51 0.81 17.84 -7.83
N ILE A 52 1.29 16.77 -8.46
CA ILE A 52 2.04 16.86 -9.71
C ILE A 52 1.18 17.57 -10.77
N ILE A 53 -0.02 17.07 -11.03
CA ILE A 53 -0.92 17.64 -12.05
C ILE A 53 -1.26 19.11 -11.76
N ALA A 54 -1.39 19.49 -10.48
CA ALA A 54 -1.70 20.87 -10.11
C ALA A 54 -0.49 21.82 -10.22
N THR A 55 0.72 21.30 -10.27
CA THR A 55 1.97 22.09 -10.26
C THR A 55 2.56 22.31 -11.67
N PHE A 56 2.18 21.47 -12.64
CA PHE A 56 2.57 21.57 -14.05
C PHE A 56 1.41 22.06 -14.91
#